data_AF-A0A965PRP1-F1
#
_entry.id   AF-A0A965PRP1-F1
#
_cell.length_a   1.000
_cell.length_b   1.000
_cell.length_c   1.000
_cell.angle_alpha   90.00
_cell.angle_beta   90.00
_cell.angle_gamma   90.00
#
_symmetry.space_group_name_H-M   'P 1'
#
loop_
_entity.id
_entity.type
_entity.pdbx_description
1 polymer ?
#
loop_
_entity_poly.entity_id
_entity_poly.type
_entity_poly.pdbx_seq_one_letter_code
_entity_poly.pdbx_strand_id
1 'polypeptide(L)'
;MPGTIVSTKELARTFENEVRVGGVAKRRWVCVLSDDTLTAGGPPDITTILAATAGGSWGARHPVHTALGLRKIAVNERFEDNPYALEVVGEYGLLTADDVLTPTARASVWSFESKPGQVPALFYYDDSTQRPLTNSAYDYFPGLVTDESLVQIKVSKNFAAVPSSWLALQNYVNDSTYLGYPQDTVKVVGVDVQYAAEEFNNALIQFYAATATLAYRQSSHNLLLPDVGFNFIDGTQKRRAMVFDFQNSEWIASPNPVGLNGSGGQTLGAPAILNRRVSPRASFAVFGTPP
;
A
#
# COMPACT_ATOMS: atom_id res chain seq x y z
N MET A 1 -28.98 20.37 31.87
CA MET A 1 -28.29 20.81 30.65
C MET A 1 -26.98 21.38 31.11
N PRO A 2 -25.83 21.05 30.50
CA PRO A 2 -24.55 21.59 30.94
C PRO A 2 -24.56 23.12 30.98
N GLY A 3 -23.67 23.70 31.80
CA GLY A 3 -23.52 25.15 31.93
C GLY A 3 -23.23 25.82 30.59
N THR A 4 -23.54 27.11 30.48
CA THR A 4 -23.36 27.88 29.23
C THR A 4 -22.19 28.85 29.33
N ILE A 5 -21.62 29.25 28.20
CA ILE A 5 -20.57 30.27 28.15
C ILE A 5 -21.23 31.65 28.10
N VAL A 6 -21.00 32.47 29.12
CA VAL A 6 -21.54 33.83 29.25
C VAL A 6 -20.65 34.85 28.55
N SER A 7 -19.34 34.69 28.67
CA SER A 7 -18.39 35.58 27.99
C SER A 7 -17.04 34.89 27.74
N THR A 8 -16.31 35.39 26.75
CA THR A 8 -14.94 34.95 26.44
C THR A 8 -14.01 36.15 26.35
N LYS A 9 -12.79 35.98 26.87
CA LYS A 9 -11.72 36.99 26.78
C LYS A 9 -10.43 36.33 26.32
N GLU A 10 -9.86 36.80 25.22
CA GLU A 10 -8.55 36.34 24.76
C GLU A 10 -7.43 36.88 25.66
N LEU A 11 -6.50 36.02 26.04
CA LEU A 11 -5.30 36.32 26.81
C LEU A 11 -4.08 36.48 25.89
N ALA A 12 -2.89 36.60 26.48
CA ALA A 12 -1.64 36.67 25.73
C ALA A 12 -1.44 35.47 24.80
N ARG A 13 -0.91 35.75 23.61
CA ARG A 13 -0.57 34.76 22.58
C ARG A 13 0.90 34.40 22.68
N THR A 14 1.24 33.14 22.39
CA THR A 14 2.62 32.67 22.30
C THR A 14 2.88 32.15 20.90
N PHE A 15 4.04 32.48 20.34
CA PHE A 15 4.48 31.99 19.03
C PHE A 15 5.89 31.45 19.14
N GLU A 16 6.07 30.22 18.68
CA GLU A 16 7.34 29.53 18.62
C GLU A 16 7.58 29.12 17.17
N ASN A 17 8.78 29.38 16.64
CA ASN A 17 9.12 29.00 15.28
C ASN A 17 10.50 28.38 15.25
N GLU A 18 10.57 27.16 14.71
CA GLU A 18 11.81 26.42 14.57
C GLU A 18 12.11 26.18 13.08
N VAL A 19 13.38 26.35 12.71
CA VAL A 19 13.83 26.15 11.34
C VAL A 19 13.61 24.68 10.95
N ARG A 20 12.86 24.43 9.87
CA ARG A 20 12.49 23.10 9.28
C ARG A 20 11.43 22.28 10.00
N VAL A 21 11.06 22.59 11.25
CA VAL A 21 10.01 21.84 11.98
C VAL A 21 8.63 22.50 11.81
N GLY A 22 8.61 23.78 11.48
CA GLY A 22 7.40 24.58 11.33
C GLY A 22 7.07 25.38 12.60
N GLY A 23 6.19 26.37 12.45
CA GLY A 23 5.76 27.22 13.56
C GLY A 23 4.63 26.59 14.38
N VAL A 24 4.63 26.86 15.68
CA VAL A 24 3.53 26.58 16.60
C VAL A 24 3.04 27.90 17.18
N ALA A 25 1.74 28.16 17.04
CA ALA A 25 1.09 29.32 17.65
C ALA A 25 0.09 28.86 18.72
N LYS A 26 0.16 29.44 19.91
CA LYS A 26 -0.77 29.16 21.00
C LYS A 26 -1.58 30.42 21.30
N ARG A 27 -2.89 30.29 21.24
CA ARG A 27 -3.85 31.33 21.66
C ARG A 27 -4.53 30.84 22.93
N ARG A 28 -4.76 31.75 23.87
CA ARG A 28 -5.33 31.44 25.19
C ARG A 28 -6.58 32.28 25.40
N TRP A 29 -7.59 31.72 26.04
CA TRP A 29 -8.82 32.40 26.40
C TRP A 29 -9.23 32.06 27.83
N VAL A 30 -9.94 32.98 28.46
CA VAL A 30 -10.77 32.68 29.63
C VAL A 30 -12.23 32.67 29.19
N CYS A 31 -12.92 31.57 29.48
CA CYS A 31 -14.37 31.47 29.30
C CYS A 31 -15.04 31.58 30.66
N VAL A 32 -15.96 32.53 30.82
CA VAL A 32 -16.80 32.65 32.01
C VAL A 32 -18.08 31.86 31.78
N LEU A 33 -18.38 30.96 32.70
CA LEU A 33 -19.53 30.07 32.65
C LEU A 33 -20.72 30.68 33.40
N SER A 34 -21.92 30.16 33.13
CA SER A 34 -23.13 30.58 33.83
C SER A 34 -23.14 30.12 35.29
N ASP A 35 -23.83 30.88 36.15
CA ASP A 35 -23.87 30.65 37.60
C ASP A 35 -24.45 29.28 37.99
N ASP A 36 -25.24 28.65 37.11
CA ASP A 36 -25.84 27.34 37.33
C ASP A 36 -24.91 26.16 36.98
N THR A 37 -23.73 26.41 36.39
CA THR A 37 -22.82 25.37 35.86
C THR A 37 -22.57 24.20 36.80
N LEU A 38 -22.35 24.48 38.09
CA LEU A 38 -22.07 23.45 39.10
C LEU A 38 -23.28 22.54 39.36
N THR A 39 -24.48 23.07 39.20
CA THR A 39 -25.75 22.34 39.37
C THR A 39 -26.27 21.76 38.05
N ALA A 40 -25.77 22.25 36.92
CA ALA A 40 -26.26 21.93 35.59
C ALA A 40 -25.52 20.76 34.92
N GLY A 41 -24.58 20.11 35.63
CA GLY A 41 -23.83 18.96 35.13
C GLY A 41 -22.43 19.31 34.63
N GLY A 42 -21.90 20.49 35.00
CA GLY A 42 -20.54 20.90 34.68
C GLY A 42 -20.43 21.77 33.43
N PRO A 43 -19.19 22.01 32.95
CA PRO A 43 -18.93 22.87 31.81
C PRO A 43 -19.58 22.34 30.51
N PRO A 44 -19.77 23.22 29.51
CA PRO A 44 -20.26 22.81 28.20
C PRO A 44 -19.26 21.89 27.49
N ASP A 45 -19.74 21.18 26.46
CA ASP A 45 -18.90 20.28 25.67
C ASP A 45 -17.80 21.03 24.89
N ILE A 46 -16.81 20.24 24.43
CA ILE A 46 -15.65 20.76 23.71
C ILE A 46 -16.03 21.53 22.44
N THR A 47 -17.12 21.12 21.77
CA THR A 47 -17.61 21.74 20.53
C THR A 47 -18.12 23.15 20.81
N THR A 48 -18.87 23.32 21.89
CA THR A 48 -19.38 24.61 22.36
C THR A 48 -18.25 25.53 22.80
N ILE A 49 -17.25 25.00 23.53
CA ILE A 49 -16.05 25.74 23.93
C ILE A 49 -15.25 26.21 22.69
N LEU A 50 -15.09 25.34 21.71
CA LEU A 50 -14.33 25.61 20.48
C LEU A 50 -15.06 26.63 19.58
N ALA A 51 -16.40 26.60 19.56
CA ALA A 51 -17.24 27.61 18.93
C ALA A 51 -17.06 29.01 19.53
N ALA A 52 -16.94 29.10 20.86
CA ALA A 52 -16.80 30.38 21.56
C ALA A 52 -15.37 30.97 21.55
N THR A 53 -14.35 30.20 21.14
CA THR A 53 -12.93 30.57 21.28
C THR A 53 -12.14 30.46 19.97
N ALA A 54 -11.60 29.28 19.66
CA ALA A 54 -10.49 29.06 18.74
C ALA A 54 -10.87 29.02 17.25
N GLY A 55 -12.01 29.60 16.87
CA GLY A 55 -12.41 29.73 15.46
C GLY A 55 -13.37 28.65 14.96
N GLY A 56 -14.15 28.02 15.84
CA GLY A 56 -15.37 27.31 15.46
C GLY A 56 -15.23 25.87 14.98
N SER A 57 -14.07 25.46 14.46
CA SER A 57 -13.85 24.08 14.02
C SER A 57 -12.38 23.64 14.09
N TRP A 58 -12.15 22.33 14.15
CA TRP A 58 -10.83 21.74 13.98
C TRP A 58 -10.26 22.10 12.59
N GLY A 59 -8.96 22.39 12.53
CA GLY A 59 -8.32 22.85 11.31
C GLY A 59 -8.57 24.31 10.94
N ALA A 60 -9.38 25.05 11.71
CA ALA A 60 -9.59 26.49 11.50
C ALA A 60 -8.24 27.21 11.41
N ARG A 61 -8.07 28.04 10.38
CA ARG A 61 -6.82 28.75 10.13
C ARG A 61 -6.56 29.77 11.24
N HIS A 62 -5.31 29.87 11.67
CA HIS A 62 -4.91 30.92 12.59
C HIS A 62 -5.11 32.29 11.91
N PRO A 63 -5.65 33.32 12.61
CA PRO A 63 -6.06 34.59 12.00
C PRO A 63 -4.91 35.42 11.40
N VAL A 64 -3.69 35.26 11.94
CA VAL A 64 -2.48 35.93 11.44
C VAL A 64 -1.61 34.95 10.61
N HIS A 65 -1.19 33.84 11.20
CA HIS A 65 -0.42 32.78 10.53
C HIS A 65 -1.30 31.75 9.81
N THR A 66 -1.92 32.15 8.69
CA THR A 66 -2.92 31.33 7.97
C THR A 66 -2.42 29.97 7.45
N ALA A 67 -1.11 29.74 7.42
CA ALA A 67 -0.53 28.42 7.14
C ALA A 67 -0.79 27.40 8.27
N LEU A 68 -1.01 27.86 9.50
CA LEU A 68 -1.26 27.02 10.67
C LEU A 68 -2.76 26.81 10.88
N GLY A 69 -3.16 25.58 11.18
CA GLY A 69 -4.52 25.19 11.53
C GLY A 69 -4.63 24.74 12.98
N LEU A 70 -5.81 24.93 13.59
CA LEU A 70 -6.09 24.49 14.96
C LEU A 70 -6.00 22.97 15.04
N ARG A 71 -5.03 22.45 15.80
CA ARG A 71 -4.74 21.00 15.90
C ARG A 71 -4.96 20.42 17.29
N LYS A 72 -4.97 21.27 18.31
CA LYS A 72 -5.14 20.87 19.71
C LYS A 72 -5.86 21.96 20.48
N ILE A 73 -6.75 21.55 21.38
CA ILE A 73 -7.32 22.39 22.41
C ILE A 73 -7.02 21.77 23.77
N ALA A 74 -6.63 22.56 24.74
CA ALA A 74 -6.56 22.16 26.15
C ALA A 74 -7.51 23.03 26.94
N VAL A 75 -8.31 22.42 27.80
CA VAL A 75 -9.26 23.11 28.67
C VAL A 75 -8.87 22.81 30.11
N ASN A 76 -8.53 23.86 30.86
CA ASN A 76 -8.26 23.78 32.28
C ASN A 76 -9.46 24.36 33.02
N GLU A 77 -10.16 23.52 33.76
CA GLU A 77 -11.26 23.95 34.63
C GLU A 77 -10.74 24.67 35.88
N ARG A 78 -11.60 25.49 36.50
CA ARG A 78 -11.29 26.24 37.72
C ARG A 78 -10.08 27.18 37.56
N PHE A 79 -10.02 27.87 36.44
CA PHE A 79 -8.94 28.82 36.18
C PHE A 79 -8.90 29.90 37.26
N GLU A 80 -7.72 30.12 37.85
CA GLU A 80 -7.51 31.02 39.01
C GLU A 80 -8.43 30.70 40.20
N ASP A 81 -8.64 29.41 40.48
CA ASP A 81 -9.50 28.87 41.54
C ASP A 81 -10.99 29.23 41.43
N ASN A 82 -11.42 29.85 40.32
CA ASN A 82 -12.81 30.23 40.10
C ASN A 82 -13.60 29.07 39.44
N PRO A 83 -14.60 28.47 40.13
CA PRO A 83 -15.38 27.36 39.59
C PRO A 83 -16.22 27.70 38.35
N TYR A 84 -16.40 28.98 38.04
CA TYR A 84 -17.13 29.47 36.87
C TYR A 84 -16.19 29.99 35.77
N ALA A 85 -14.91 29.65 35.81
CA ALA A 85 -13.93 30.03 34.79
C ALA A 85 -13.19 28.83 34.21
N LEU A 86 -13.07 28.80 32.88
CA LEU A 86 -12.20 27.87 32.14
C LEU A 86 -11.06 28.65 31.50
N GLU A 87 -9.86 28.08 31.53
CA GLU A 87 -8.81 28.46 30.61
C GLU A 87 -8.83 27.53 29.41
N VAL A 88 -8.84 28.12 28.21
CA VAL A 88 -8.82 27.40 26.94
C VAL A 88 -7.53 27.76 26.21
N VAL A 89 -6.74 26.77 25.83
CA VAL A 89 -5.51 26.94 25.07
C VAL A 89 -5.66 26.24 23.72
N GLY A 90 -5.79 27.02 22.65
CA GLY A 90 -5.81 26.53 21.28
C GLY A 90 -4.41 26.57 20.68
N GLU A 91 -3.90 25.40 20.30
CA GLU A 91 -2.61 25.26 19.63
C GLU A 91 -2.82 25.06 18.13
N TYR A 92 -2.17 25.90 17.35
CA TYR A 92 -2.17 25.90 15.90
C TYR A 92 -0.80 25.43 15.41
N GLY A 93 -0.81 24.51 14.46
CA GLY A 93 0.39 23.98 13.84
C GLY A 93 0.16 23.66 12.36
N LEU A 94 1.17 23.12 11.72
CA LEU A 94 0.99 22.55 10.39
C LEU A 94 0.04 21.35 10.48
N LEU A 95 -0.93 21.34 9.58
CA LEU A 95 -1.87 20.25 9.38
C LEU A 95 -1.80 19.83 7.91
N THR A 96 -1.76 18.52 7.72
CA THR A 96 -2.03 17.89 6.44
C THR A 96 -3.53 17.82 6.20
N ALA A 97 -3.94 17.57 4.96
CA ALA A 97 -5.36 17.39 4.65
C ALA A 97 -5.96 16.18 5.39
N ASP A 98 -5.18 15.12 5.65
CA ASP A 98 -5.64 13.91 6.33
C ASP A 98 -5.91 14.12 7.83
N ASP A 99 -5.25 15.09 8.46
CA ASP A 99 -5.41 15.36 9.90
C ASP A 99 -6.79 15.91 10.26
N VAL A 100 -7.49 16.52 9.29
CA VAL A 100 -8.83 17.12 9.48
C VAL A 100 -9.95 16.24 8.90
N LEU A 101 -9.60 15.08 8.35
CA LEU A 101 -10.56 14.13 7.79
C LEU A 101 -10.84 13.02 8.81
N THR A 102 -12.07 12.50 8.77
CA THR A 102 -12.41 11.28 9.52
C THR A 102 -11.46 10.15 9.10
N PRO A 103 -11.11 9.21 9.99
CA PRO A 103 -10.12 8.17 9.69
C PRO A 103 -10.37 7.42 8.38
N THR A 104 -11.64 7.18 8.02
CA THR A 104 -12.07 6.46 6.80
C THR A 104 -12.11 7.32 5.53
N ALA A 105 -12.05 8.65 5.67
CA ALA A 105 -12.01 9.60 4.55
C ALA A 105 -10.57 9.98 4.14
N ARG A 106 -9.57 9.63 4.96
CA ARG A 106 -8.14 9.84 4.65
C ARG A 106 -7.74 9.13 3.36
N ALA A 107 -6.83 9.74 2.61
CA ALA A 107 -6.31 9.16 1.38
C ALA A 107 -5.52 7.86 1.66
N SER A 108 -5.32 7.03 0.63
CA SER A 108 -4.41 5.90 0.77
C SER A 108 -2.97 6.38 0.85
N VAL A 109 -2.20 5.78 1.77
CA VAL A 109 -0.78 6.04 1.93
C VAL A 109 0.01 5.02 1.13
N TRP A 110 0.95 5.49 0.32
CA TRP A 110 1.76 4.67 -0.58
C TRP A 110 3.22 4.68 -0.16
N SER A 111 3.86 3.53 -0.22
CA SER A 111 5.32 3.42 -0.12
C SER A 111 5.86 2.41 -1.12
N PHE A 112 7.06 2.67 -1.60
CA PHE A 112 7.76 1.86 -2.60
C PHE A 112 9.15 1.53 -2.06
N GLU A 113 9.46 0.26 -1.98
CA GLU A 113 10.72 -0.25 -1.43
C GLU A 113 11.33 -1.23 -2.43
N SER A 114 12.57 -0.99 -2.86
CA SER A 114 13.28 -1.93 -3.73
C SER A 114 13.98 -3.01 -2.89
N LYS A 115 13.84 -4.27 -3.30
CA LYS A 115 14.47 -5.43 -2.66
C LYS A 115 15.16 -6.30 -3.72
N PRO A 116 16.35 -6.84 -3.45
CA PRO A 116 16.91 -7.87 -4.30
C PRO A 116 16.00 -9.11 -4.26
N GLY A 117 15.74 -9.68 -5.42
CA GLY A 117 15.05 -10.96 -5.59
C GLY A 117 15.86 -11.87 -6.51
N GLN A 118 15.49 -13.14 -6.55
CA GLN A 118 16.10 -14.13 -7.43
C GLN A 118 15.06 -14.72 -8.34
N VAL A 119 15.46 -14.94 -9.59
CA VAL A 119 14.58 -15.46 -10.63
C VAL A 119 15.29 -16.52 -11.47
N PRO A 120 14.55 -17.51 -12.01
CA PRO A 120 15.17 -18.54 -12.83
C PRO A 120 15.95 -17.93 -14.02
N ALA A 121 17.22 -18.29 -14.13
CA ALA A 121 18.07 -17.89 -15.24
C ALA A 121 17.91 -18.91 -16.38
N LEU A 122 17.12 -18.56 -17.38
CA LEU A 122 16.82 -19.44 -18.52
C LEU A 122 17.40 -18.94 -19.84
N PHE A 123 17.93 -17.72 -19.85
CA PHE A 123 18.50 -17.08 -21.02
C PHE A 123 19.70 -16.22 -20.63
N TYR A 124 20.54 -15.94 -21.61
CA TYR A 124 21.59 -14.93 -21.54
C TYR A 124 21.48 -14.00 -22.75
N TYR A 125 22.12 -12.85 -22.65
CA TYR A 125 22.24 -11.92 -23.77
C TYR A 125 23.59 -12.13 -24.45
N ASP A 126 23.54 -12.43 -25.75
CA ASP A 126 24.67 -12.39 -26.68
C ASP A 126 24.51 -11.10 -27.49
N ASP A 127 25.24 -10.06 -27.09
CA ASP A 127 24.97 -8.67 -27.44
C ASP A 127 23.51 -8.27 -27.16
N SER A 128 22.72 -7.94 -28.18
CA SER A 128 21.30 -7.61 -28.07
C SER A 128 20.38 -8.80 -28.30
N THR A 129 20.91 -9.99 -28.57
CA THR A 129 20.14 -11.19 -28.86
C THR A 129 19.98 -12.05 -27.61
N GLN A 130 18.73 -12.25 -27.19
CA GLN A 130 18.42 -13.18 -26.12
C GLN A 130 18.56 -14.62 -26.62
N ARG A 131 19.41 -15.42 -25.96
CA ARG A 131 19.64 -16.83 -26.27
C ARG A 131 19.31 -17.70 -25.06
N PRO A 132 18.83 -18.93 -25.26
CA PRO A 132 18.58 -19.85 -24.15
C PRO A 132 19.89 -20.21 -23.44
N LEU A 133 19.84 -20.36 -22.12
CA LEU A 133 20.98 -20.72 -21.31
C LEU A 133 21.18 -22.25 -21.34
N THR A 134 22.02 -22.70 -22.25
CA THR A 134 22.28 -24.13 -22.49
C THR A 134 23.78 -24.44 -22.51
N ASN A 135 24.15 -25.71 -22.31
CA ASN A 135 25.50 -26.18 -22.59
C ASN A 135 25.77 -26.23 -24.12
N SER A 136 26.98 -26.63 -24.53
CA SER A 136 27.36 -26.74 -25.94
C SER A 136 26.61 -27.83 -26.72
N ALA A 137 25.93 -28.74 -26.03
CA ALA A 137 25.05 -29.75 -26.61
C ALA A 137 23.56 -29.34 -26.60
N TYR A 138 23.28 -28.07 -26.26
CA TYR A 138 21.93 -27.50 -26.16
C TYR A 138 21.05 -28.04 -25.01
N ASP A 139 21.65 -28.67 -24.00
CA ASP A 139 20.95 -29.05 -22.77
C ASP A 139 20.82 -27.85 -21.83
N TYR A 140 19.66 -27.68 -21.20
CA TYR A 140 19.42 -26.61 -20.22
C TYR A 140 20.16 -26.87 -18.92
N PHE A 141 20.64 -25.79 -18.30
CA PHE A 141 21.11 -25.82 -16.92
C PHE A 141 19.92 -25.70 -15.95
N PRO A 142 19.55 -26.75 -15.22
CA PRO A 142 18.44 -26.68 -14.27
C PRO A 142 18.83 -25.89 -13.02
N GLY A 143 17.87 -25.18 -12.44
CA GLY A 143 18.01 -24.59 -11.10
C GLY A 143 18.92 -23.37 -11.00
N LEU A 144 19.40 -22.82 -12.11
CA LEU A 144 20.14 -21.56 -12.09
C LEU A 144 19.19 -20.39 -11.82
N VAL A 145 19.68 -19.43 -11.06
CA VAL A 145 18.98 -18.18 -10.74
C VAL A 145 19.86 -16.98 -11.06
N THR A 146 19.23 -15.87 -11.42
CA THR A 146 19.85 -14.55 -11.54
C THR A 146 19.16 -13.58 -10.59
N ASP A 147 19.86 -12.53 -10.22
CA ASP A 147 19.27 -11.46 -9.42
C ASP A 147 18.36 -10.59 -10.28
N GLU A 148 17.21 -10.21 -9.73
CA GLU A 148 16.29 -9.21 -10.26
C GLU A 148 15.84 -8.31 -9.12
N SER A 149 15.87 -6.99 -9.32
CA SER A 149 15.31 -6.06 -8.32
C SER A 149 13.78 -6.14 -8.34
N LEU A 150 13.20 -6.56 -7.22
CA LEU A 150 11.77 -6.54 -6.97
C LEU A 150 11.38 -5.22 -6.30
N VAL A 151 10.23 -4.65 -6.67
CA VAL A 151 9.69 -3.48 -5.96
C VAL A 151 8.51 -3.91 -5.12
N GLN A 152 8.63 -3.75 -3.81
CA GLN A 152 7.55 -3.93 -2.86
C GLN A 152 6.76 -2.62 -2.75
N ILE A 153 5.49 -2.66 -3.11
CA ILE A 153 4.56 -1.53 -3.03
C ILE A 153 3.64 -1.80 -1.84
N LYS A 154 3.55 -0.88 -0.88
CA LYS A 154 2.57 -0.97 0.21
C LYS A 154 1.54 0.13 0.05
N VAL A 155 0.27 -0.26 0.15
CA VAL A 155 -0.88 0.64 0.12
C VAL A 155 -1.64 0.47 1.42
N SER A 156 -1.68 1.52 2.22
CA SER A 156 -2.40 1.52 3.49
C SER A 156 -3.64 2.40 3.40
N LYS A 157 -4.79 1.91 3.86
CA LYS A 157 -6.05 2.65 3.87
C LYS A 157 -6.96 2.18 5.00
N ASN A 158 -7.77 3.09 5.52
CA ASN A 158 -8.80 2.81 6.52
C ASN A 158 -10.16 2.59 5.84
N PHE A 159 -10.90 1.60 6.32
CA PHE A 159 -12.20 1.21 5.77
C PHE A 159 -13.27 1.18 6.87
N ALA A 160 -14.48 1.63 6.54
CA ALA A 160 -15.63 1.55 7.46
C ALA A 160 -16.11 0.10 7.69
N ALA A 161 -15.76 -0.83 6.80
CA ALA A 161 -16.08 -2.25 6.88
C ALA A 161 -14.86 -3.09 6.48
N VAL A 162 -14.89 -4.39 6.75
CA VAL A 162 -13.81 -5.30 6.33
C VAL A 162 -13.59 -5.19 4.81
N PRO A 163 -12.37 -4.92 4.32
CA PRO A 163 -12.11 -4.69 2.90
C PRO A 163 -12.03 -6.01 2.13
N SER A 164 -13.18 -6.66 1.94
CA SER A 164 -13.29 -7.95 1.22
C SER A 164 -12.72 -7.89 -0.20
N SER A 165 -12.82 -6.74 -0.87
CA SER A 165 -12.25 -6.54 -2.21
C SER A 165 -10.72 -6.60 -2.24
N TRP A 166 -10.03 -6.18 -1.17
CA TRP A 166 -8.59 -6.34 -1.06
C TRP A 166 -8.23 -7.78 -0.70
N LEU A 167 -8.92 -8.36 0.28
CA LEU A 167 -8.69 -9.74 0.73
C LEU A 167 -8.88 -10.77 -0.39
N ALA A 168 -9.86 -10.56 -1.28
CA ALA A 168 -10.14 -11.46 -2.39
C ALA A 168 -9.02 -11.50 -3.45
N LEU A 169 -8.14 -10.50 -3.47
CA LEU A 169 -7.08 -10.39 -4.47
C LEU A 169 -5.75 -11.02 -4.04
N GLN A 170 -5.68 -11.65 -2.87
CA GLN A 170 -4.45 -12.34 -2.46
C GLN A 170 -3.99 -13.35 -3.52
N ASN A 171 -2.70 -13.31 -3.88
CA ASN A 171 -2.07 -14.12 -4.92
C ASN A 171 -2.50 -13.82 -6.37
N TYR A 172 -3.36 -12.84 -6.62
CA TYR A 172 -3.68 -12.41 -7.98
C TYR A 172 -2.54 -11.58 -8.57
N VAL A 173 -2.46 -11.57 -9.90
CA VAL A 173 -1.63 -10.65 -10.69
C VAL A 173 -2.51 -9.67 -11.45
N ASN A 174 -1.95 -8.51 -11.80
CA ASN A 174 -2.68 -7.47 -12.52
C ASN A 174 -3.11 -7.95 -13.91
N ASP A 175 -4.40 -7.77 -14.22
CA ASP A 175 -5.00 -8.18 -15.49
C ASP A 175 -4.73 -7.23 -16.67
N SER A 176 -4.15 -6.07 -16.41
CA SER A 176 -3.92 -4.99 -17.35
C SER A 176 -2.80 -4.09 -16.82
N THR A 177 -2.40 -3.07 -17.60
CA THR A 177 -1.38 -2.11 -17.14
C THR A 177 -1.81 -1.45 -15.82
N TYR A 178 -0.96 -1.51 -14.80
CA TYR A 178 -1.23 -0.94 -13.48
C TYR A 178 -0.01 -0.16 -12.98
N LEU A 179 -0.18 1.12 -12.65
CA LEU A 179 0.91 2.04 -12.29
C LEU A 179 2.02 2.15 -13.36
N GLY A 180 1.65 2.00 -14.62
CA GLY A 180 2.61 1.94 -15.74
C GLY A 180 3.28 0.58 -15.92
N TYR A 181 3.08 -0.37 -15.01
CA TYR A 181 3.63 -1.71 -15.13
C TYR A 181 2.77 -2.60 -16.02
N PRO A 182 3.34 -3.39 -16.95
CA PRO A 182 2.59 -4.27 -17.84
C PRO A 182 1.75 -5.32 -17.10
N GLN A 183 0.81 -5.95 -17.81
CA GLN A 183 0.04 -7.10 -17.31
C GLN A 183 0.95 -8.20 -16.73
N ASP A 184 0.49 -8.92 -15.70
CA ASP A 184 1.20 -10.01 -15.00
C ASP A 184 2.52 -9.63 -14.30
N THR A 185 2.83 -8.34 -14.12
CA THR A 185 4.09 -7.90 -13.48
C THR A 185 3.92 -7.48 -12.02
N VAL A 186 2.69 -7.20 -11.57
CA VAL A 186 2.38 -6.84 -10.20
C VAL A 186 1.53 -7.95 -9.58
N LYS A 187 1.97 -8.49 -8.44
CA LYS A 187 1.27 -9.54 -7.69
C LYS A 187 0.87 -9.03 -6.31
N VAL A 188 -0.32 -9.36 -5.84
CA VAL A 188 -0.69 -9.13 -4.43
C VAL A 188 -0.05 -10.24 -3.59
N VAL A 189 0.90 -9.88 -2.73
CA VAL A 189 1.63 -10.80 -1.85
C VAL A 189 0.84 -11.09 -0.58
N GLY A 190 0.23 -10.05 -0.01
CA GLY A 190 -0.51 -10.16 1.24
C GLY A 190 -1.38 -8.94 1.48
N VAL A 191 -2.41 -9.13 2.29
CA VAL A 191 -3.28 -8.05 2.76
C VAL A 191 -3.48 -8.25 4.25
N ASP A 192 -2.95 -7.31 5.03
CA ASP A 192 -3.08 -7.28 6.48
C ASP A 192 -4.24 -6.36 6.84
N VAL A 193 -5.11 -6.80 7.76
CA VAL A 193 -6.27 -6.04 8.22
C VAL A 193 -6.31 -6.07 9.74
N GLN A 194 -6.42 -4.90 10.35
CA GLN A 194 -6.52 -4.73 11.80
C GLN A 194 -7.72 -3.86 12.13
N TYR A 195 -8.53 -4.29 13.10
CA TYR A 195 -9.56 -3.45 13.68
C TYR A 195 -8.93 -2.39 14.59
N ALA A 196 -9.32 -1.14 14.40
CA ALA A 196 -8.81 0.00 15.13
C ALA A 196 -9.95 0.97 15.47
N ALA A 197 -9.69 1.83 16.46
CA ALA A 197 -10.59 2.91 16.80
C ALA A 197 -9.78 4.18 17.09
N GLU A 198 -10.32 5.31 16.69
CA GLU A 198 -9.75 6.64 16.91
C GLU A 198 -10.87 7.58 17.35
N GLU A 199 -10.59 8.43 18.33
CA GLU A 199 -11.50 9.52 18.67
C GLU A 199 -11.33 10.64 17.63
N PHE A 200 -12.42 11.02 16.98
CA PHE A 200 -12.45 12.12 16.04
C PHE A 200 -13.71 12.96 16.27
N ASN A 201 -13.56 14.28 16.47
CA ASN A 201 -14.66 15.19 16.78
C ASN A 201 -15.54 14.72 17.96
N ASN A 202 -14.91 14.27 19.07
CA ASN A 202 -15.60 13.78 20.27
C ASN A 202 -16.52 12.55 20.00
N ALA A 203 -16.25 11.83 18.92
CA ALA A 203 -16.91 10.57 18.60
C ALA A 203 -15.85 9.47 18.41
N LEU A 204 -16.11 8.31 18.99
CA LEU A 204 -15.27 7.14 18.76
C LEU A 204 -15.59 6.58 17.36
N ILE A 205 -14.64 6.68 16.44
CA ILE A 205 -14.77 6.14 15.10
C ILE A 205 -14.05 4.80 15.05
N GLN A 206 -14.81 3.75 14.75
CA GLN A 206 -14.31 2.38 14.59
C GLN A 206 -14.11 2.08 13.10
N PHE A 207 -12.98 1.47 12.75
CA PHE A 207 -12.63 1.18 11.36
C PHE A 207 -11.68 -0.01 11.25
N TYR A 208 -11.44 -0.43 10.01
CA TYR A 208 -10.45 -1.45 9.66
C TYR A 208 -9.27 -0.76 8.96
N ALA A 209 -8.11 -0.76 9.60
CA ALA A 209 -6.85 -0.36 8.98
C ALA A 209 -6.35 -1.54 8.15
N ALA A 210 -6.19 -1.35 6.84
CA ALA A 210 -5.70 -2.39 5.96
C ALA A 210 -4.46 -1.94 5.21
N THR A 211 -3.51 -2.86 5.04
CA THR A 211 -2.30 -2.68 4.25
C THR A 211 -2.18 -3.80 3.23
N ALA A 212 -2.25 -3.45 1.94
CA ALA A 212 -1.96 -4.36 0.85
C ALA A 212 -0.48 -4.28 0.50
N THR A 213 0.19 -5.43 0.45
CA THR A 213 1.56 -5.56 -0.05
C THR A 213 1.50 -6.14 -1.47
N LEU A 214 1.97 -5.37 -2.43
CA LEU A 214 2.13 -5.78 -3.83
C LEU A 214 3.61 -5.96 -4.14
N ALA A 215 3.95 -6.92 -4.99
CA ALA A 215 5.29 -7.12 -5.52
C ALA A 215 5.29 -6.92 -7.02
N TYR A 216 6.05 -5.93 -7.47
CA TYR A 216 6.37 -5.74 -8.88
C TYR A 216 7.64 -6.51 -9.25
N ARG A 217 7.57 -7.19 -10.40
CA ARG A 217 8.65 -7.92 -11.04
C ARG A 217 8.67 -7.61 -12.53
N GLN A 218 9.78 -7.08 -13.03
CA GLN A 218 9.92 -6.66 -14.43
C GLN A 218 9.78 -7.85 -15.39
N SER A 219 10.33 -9.01 -15.04
CA SER A 219 10.26 -10.21 -15.86
C SER A 219 8.90 -10.94 -15.81
N SER A 220 7.86 -10.34 -15.21
CA SER A 220 6.56 -10.97 -14.91
C SER A 220 6.60 -12.03 -13.81
N HIS A 221 5.45 -12.27 -13.18
CA HIS A 221 5.20 -13.39 -12.25
C HIS A 221 4.83 -14.70 -12.95
N ASN A 222 4.74 -14.71 -14.28
CA ASN A 222 4.55 -15.95 -15.03
C ASN A 222 5.81 -16.81 -14.98
N LEU A 223 5.63 -18.13 -15.04
CA LEU A 223 6.72 -19.07 -15.20
C LEU A 223 7.13 -19.10 -16.66
N LEU A 224 8.39 -18.77 -16.92
CA LEU A 224 9.05 -19.09 -18.16
C LEU A 224 9.62 -20.50 -18.00
N LEU A 225 9.25 -21.43 -18.88
CA LEU A 225 9.68 -22.81 -18.80
C LEU A 225 10.25 -23.24 -20.16
N PRO A 226 11.43 -23.87 -20.21
CA PRO A 226 11.89 -24.48 -21.45
C PRO A 226 10.94 -25.61 -21.84
N ASP A 227 10.45 -25.57 -23.09
CA ASP A 227 9.56 -26.59 -23.63
C ASP A 227 10.36 -27.84 -23.98
N VAL A 228 10.67 -28.67 -23.00
CA VAL A 228 11.45 -29.88 -23.16
C VAL A 228 10.68 -31.10 -22.66
N GLY A 229 10.90 -32.25 -23.28
CA GLY A 229 10.27 -33.48 -22.84
C GLY A 229 10.86 -34.72 -23.48
N PHE A 230 10.49 -35.88 -22.94
CA PHE A 230 10.88 -37.17 -23.52
C PHE A 230 9.95 -37.64 -24.65
N ASN A 231 8.87 -36.89 -24.91
CA ASN A 231 7.88 -37.19 -25.93
C ASN A 231 7.60 -35.93 -26.74
N PHE A 232 7.19 -36.12 -27.98
CA PHE A 232 6.76 -35.06 -28.88
C PHE A 232 5.46 -35.47 -29.59
N ILE A 233 4.81 -34.52 -30.23
CA ILE A 233 3.63 -34.71 -31.06
C ILE A 233 4.07 -34.71 -32.52
N ASP A 234 3.73 -35.77 -33.24
CA ASP A 234 3.90 -35.91 -34.68
C ASP A 234 2.52 -36.17 -35.30
N GLY A 235 2.01 -35.20 -36.06
CA GLY A 235 0.60 -35.15 -36.42
C GLY A 235 -0.29 -35.04 -35.18
N THR A 236 -1.10 -36.06 -34.92
CA THR A 236 -2.00 -36.13 -33.74
C THR A 236 -1.53 -37.15 -32.69
N GLN A 237 -0.39 -37.79 -32.91
CA GLN A 237 0.10 -38.87 -32.07
C GLN A 237 1.25 -38.39 -31.18
N LYS A 238 1.16 -38.74 -29.90
CA LYS A 238 2.28 -38.62 -28.96
C LYS A 238 3.28 -39.74 -29.22
N ARG A 239 4.53 -39.38 -29.53
CA ARG A 239 5.63 -40.29 -29.82
C ARG A 239 6.77 -40.09 -28.83
N ARG A 240 7.52 -41.16 -28.56
CA ARG A 240 8.74 -41.11 -27.73
C ARG A 240 9.87 -40.50 -28.56
N ALA A 241 10.62 -39.57 -27.98
CA ALA A 241 11.85 -39.07 -28.60
C ALA A 241 12.92 -40.18 -28.61
N MET A 242 13.52 -40.42 -29.77
CA MET A 242 14.51 -41.47 -29.98
C MET A 242 15.80 -40.88 -30.52
N VAL A 243 16.93 -41.52 -30.21
CA VAL A 243 18.24 -41.24 -30.79
C VAL A 243 18.70 -42.51 -31.51
N PHE A 244 19.35 -42.36 -32.67
CA PHE A 244 19.91 -43.51 -33.37
C PHE A 244 21.28 -43.84 -32.80
N ASP A 245 21.43 -45.05 -32.28
CA ASP A 245 22.72 -45.61 -31.91
C ASP A 245 23.39 -46.18 -33.16
N PHE A 246 24.38 -45.44 -33.68
CA PHE A 246 25.14 -45.85 -34.85
C PHE A 246 26.05 -47.06 -34.62
N GLN A 247 26.38 -47.40 -33.36
CA GLN A 247 27.22 -48.57 -33.04
C GLN A 247 26.41 -49.86 -33.15
N ASN A 248 25.18 -49.86 -32.66
CA ASN A 248 24.29 -51.03 -32.68
C ASN A 248 23.23 -50.97 -33.79
N SER A 249 23.21 -49.89 -34.59
CA SER A 249 22.26 -49.65 -35.69
C SER A 249 20.80 -49.73 -35.28
N GLU A 250 20.45 -49.18 -34.11
CA GLU A 250 19.09 -49.20 -33.58
C GLU A 250 18.61 -47.83 -33.09
N TRP A 251 17.29 -47.65 -33.03
CA TRP A 251 16.68 -46.49 -32.39
C TRP A 251 16.46 -46.78 -30.91
N ILE A 252 17.13 -46.02 -30.05
CA ILE A 252 16.97 -46.10 -28.60
C ILE A 252 16.19 -44.89 -28.08
N ALA A 253 15.47 -45.07 -26.97
CA ALA A 253 14.79 -43.96 -26.32
C ALA A 253 15.82 -42.91 -25.90
N SER A 254 15.52 -41.63 -26.19
CA SER A 254 16.42 -40.55 -25.81
C SER A 254 16.64 -40.57 -24.28
N PRO A 255 17.90 -40.62 -23.82
CA PRO A 255 18.23 -40.60 -22.40
C PRO A 255 17.97 -39.21 -21.78
N ASN A 256 18.00 -38.15 -22.59
CA ASN A 256 17.74 -36.77 -22.20
C ASN A 256 16.44 -36.27 -22.84
N PRO A 257 15.75 -35.28 -22.23
CA PRO A 257 14.61 -34.64 -22.87
C PRO A 257 15.06 -33.89 -24.14
N VAL A 258 14.21 -33.89 -25.16
CA VAL A 258 14.42 -33.14 -26.40
C VAL A 258 13.65 -31.84 -26.36
N GLY A 259 14.13 -30.85 -27.11
CA GLY A 259 13.42 -29.58 -27.26
C GLY A 259 12.15 -29.70 -28.08
N LEU A 260 11.15 -28.89 -27.72
CA LEU A 260 9.84 -28.81 -28.38
C LEU A 260 9.55 -27.37 -28.83
N ASN A 261 8.67 -27.23 -29.82
CA ASN A 261 8.41 -25.98 -30.53
C ASN A 261 7.27 -25.11 -29.95
N GLY A 262 6.80 -25.38 -28.73
CA GLY A 262 5.66 -24.68 -28.11
C GLY A 262 4.30 -25.25 -28.50
N SER A 263 4.23 -26.08 -29.55
CA SER A 263 3.04 -26.80 -30.01
C SER A 263 3.20 -28.32 -29.90
N GLY A 264 4.25 -28.78 -29.22
CA GLY A 264 4.55 -30.19 -28.97
C GLY A 264 5.38 -30.89 -30.04
N GLY A 265 5.68 -30.26 -31.18
CA GLY A 265 6.58 -30.83 -32.19
C GLY A 265 8.04 -30.73 -31.76
N GLN A 266 8.87 -31.70 -32.14
CA GLN A 266 10.30 -31.71 -31.79
C GLN A 266 11.06 -30.59 -32.53
N THR A 267 11.98 -29.93 -31.83
CA THR A 267 12.96 -29.01 -32.43
C THR A 267 14.27 -29.74 -32.70
N LEU A 268 14.93 -29.43 -33.81
CA LEU A 268 16.31 -29.88 -34.10
C LEU A 268 17.36 -28.94 -33.46
N GLY A 269 16.97 -28.23 -32.39
CA GLY A 269 17.73 -27.17 -31.77
C GLY A 269 17.05 -26.67 -30.50
N ALA A 270 17.28 -25.41 -30.13
CA ALA A 270 16.73 -24.80 -28.92
C ALA A 270 15.19 -24.93 -28.84
N PRO A 271 14.62 -25.35 -27.69
CA PRO A 271 13.19 -25.39 -27.49
C PRO A 271 12.59 -23.99 -27.37
N ALA A 272 11.28 -23.93 -27.57
CA ALA A 272 10.48 -22.78 -27.22
C ALA A 272 10.48 -22.53 -25.71
N ILE A 273 10.16 -21.31 -25.31
CA ILE A 273 9.90 -20.96 -23.91
C ILE A 273 8.39 -20.84 -23.72
N LEU A 274 7.83 -21.71 -22.89
CA LEU A 274 6.43 -21.61 -22.48
C LEU A 274 6.28 -20.52 -21.43
N ASN A 275 5.41 -19.55 -21.70
CA ASN A 275 4.98 -18.54 -20.74
C ASN A 275 3.70 -19.02 -20.04
N ARG A 276 3.81 -19.48 -18.79
CA ARG A 276 2.72 -20.09 -18.03
C ARG A 276 2.37 -19.24 -16.81
N ARG A 277 1.19 -18.66 -16.85
CA ARG A 277 0.60 -17.96 -15.71
C ARG A 277 0.13 -18.96 -14.65
N VAL A 278 0.70 -18.84 -13.45
CA VAL A 278 0.31 -19.66 -12.28
C VAL A 278 -0.70 -18.97 -11.36
N SER A 279 -0.70 -17.64 -11.35
CA SER A 279 -1.62 -16.82 -10.56
C SER A 279 -2.85 -16.40 -11.36
N PRO A 280 -4.04 -16.31 -10.75
CA PRO A 280 -5.20 -15.73 -11.42
C PRO A 280 -4.99 -14.23 -11.70
N ARG A 281 -5.73 -13.69 -12.68
CA ARG A 281 -5.70 -12.26 -13.05
C ARG A 281 -6.90 -11.53 -12.47
N ALA A 282 -6.71 -10.29 -12.03
CA ALA A 282 -7.79 -9.38 -11.68
C ALA A 282 -7.38 -7.92 -11.84
N SER A 283 -8.38 -7.04 -11.91
CA SER A 283 -8.16 -5.60 -11.95
C SER A 283 -7.72 -5.08 -10.59
N PHE A 284 -6.65 -4.28 -10.59
CA PHE A 284 -6.07 -3.68 -9.38
C PHE A 284 -6.56 -2.26 -9.12
N ALA A 285 -7.60 -1.81 -9.84
CA ALA A 285 -8.21 -0.50 -9.64
C ALA A 285 -8.70 -0.27 -8.19
N VAL A 286 -9.01 -1.35 -7.46
CA VAL A 286 -9.47 -1.28 -6.06
C VAL A 286 -8.43 -0.73 -5.07
N PHE A 287 -7.14 -0.74 -5.45
CA PHE A 287 -6.06 -0.14 -4.65
C PHE A 287 -5.90 1.36 -4.95
N GLY A 288 -6.44 1.84 -6.08
CA GLY A 288 -6.28 3.21 -6.54
C GLY A 288 -4.92 3.49 -7.18
N THR A 289 -4.55 4.77 -7.24
CA THR A 289 -3.26 5.27 -7.74
C THR A 289 -2.61 6.16 -6.68
N PRO A 290 -1.27 6.20 -6.59
CA PRO A 290 -0.56 7.16 -5.76
C PRO A 290 -0.85 8.60 -6.23
N PRO A 291 -0.89 9.58 -5.31
CA PRO A 291 -1.06 11.00 -5.62
C PRO A 291 0.16 11.62 -6.31
#